data_AF-A0A374TMA7-F1
#
_entry.id   AF-A0A374TMA7-F1
#
_cell.length_a   1.000
_cell.length_b   1.000
_cell.length_c   1.000
_cell.angle_alpha   90.00
_cell.angle_beta   90.00
_cell.angle_gamma   90.00
#
_symmetry.space_group_name_H-M   'P 1'
#
loop_
_entity.id
_entity.type
_entity.pdbx_description
1 polymer ?
#
loop_
_entity_poly.entity_id
_entity_poly.type
_entity_poly.pdbx_seq_one_letter_code
_entity_poly.pdbx_strand_id
1 'polypeptide(L)'
;MFEKSVEELTELGAQITTAEIAQQPELWRDTLNIYRENKEAIEAFLAEARAMGEGRLSVVFTGAGTSDYVGDTCAPYLRHAGNTDLYDFKPIATTDIVSAPRDFLRAEDPTLVVSFARSGNSPESLAAVAVAKELVHNVKFLNITCAPEGKLAVESADDPNALTLLIPRANDKGFAMTGSYTCMTLLSTLIFDEASDEQKAEWVETIAKMGEEVIARESEVADYLAGDFNRVTYLGSGSFGGLAQESQLKILELAHGLVATSYDTSMGYRHGPKSFVDDKTLVFVFVNNDAYTRQYDIDILNEIGGDEIAQHTVAVQQDGATVYEGESFTFKGYEVLPEGYLALPFVMFAQAISLLNSVRVGNTPDTPSPTGTVNRVVKGVTIHPFTA
;
A
#
# COMPACT_ATOMS: atom_id res chain seq x y z
N MET A 1 -17.51 9.13 -11.71
CA MET A 1 -17.62 8.08 -10.68
C MET A 1 -17.94 8.71 -9.35
N PHE A 2 -17.09 9.59 -8.83
CA PHE A 2 -17.26 10.21 -7.53
C PHE A 2 -18.42 11.23 -7.47
N GLU A 3 -18.84 11.80 -8.59
CA GLU A 3 -20.03 12.69 -8.69
C GLU A 3 -21.33 11.97 -9.07
N LYS A 4 -21.29 10.65 -9.33
CA LYS A 4 -22.47 9.89 -9.76
C LYS A 4 -23.44 9.65 -8.60
N SER A 5 -24.73 9.50 -8.90
CA SER A 5 -25.73 9.15 -7.88
C SER A 5 -25.51 7.73 -7.35
N VAL A 6 -26.07 7.43 -6.18
CA VAL A 6 -26.02 6.09 -5.59
C VAL A 6 -26.66 5.06 -6.54
N GLU A 7 -27.76 5.43 -7.20
CA GLU A 7 -28.45 4.59 -8.17
C GLU A 7 -27.55 4.27 -9.37
N GLU A 8 -26.91 5.28 -9.96
CA GLU A 8 -25.98 5.08 -11.08
C GLU A 8 -24.80 4.18 -10.68
N LEU A 9 -24.23 4.38 -9.49
CA LEU A 9 -23.13 3.56 -9.00
C LEU A 9 -23.55 2.12 -8.70
N THR A 10 -24.79 1.92 -8.25
CA THR A 10 -25.36 0.59 -8.01
C THR A 10 -25.51 -0.17 -9.33
N GLU A 11 -25.99 0.48 -10.39
CA GLU A 11 -26.10 -0.12 -11.72
C GLU A 11 -24.74 -0.52 -12.30
N LEU A 12 -23.70 0.24 -12.00
CA LEU A 12 -22.31 -0.06 -12.39
C LEU A 12 -21.63 -1.09 -11.47
N GLY A 13 -22.27 -1.52 -10.38
CA GLY A 13 -21.66 -2.38 -9.37
C GLY A 13 -20.41 -1.77 -8.74
N ALA A 14 -20.42 -0.45 -8.53
CA ALA A 14 -19.26 0.34 -8.12
C ALA A 14 -19.51 1.21 -6.87
N GLN A 15 -20.68 1.08 -6.24
CA GLN A 15 -21.10 1.91 -5.11
C GLN A 15 -20.12 1.81 -3.94
N ILE A 16 -19.73 0.59 -3.57
CA ILE A 16 -18.94 0.32 -2.37
C ILE A 16 -17.50 0.82 -2.58
N THR A 17 -16.85 0.37 -3.65
CA THR A 17 -15.46 0.68 -3.96
C THR A 17 -15.27 2.19 -4.19
N THR A 18 -16.22 2.85 -4.86
CA THR A 18 -16.16 4.31 -5.05
C THR A 18 -16.22 5.05 -3.72
N ALA A 19 -17.16 4.68 -2.83
CA ALA A 19 -17.29 5.30 -1.52
C ALA A 19 -16.05 5.05 -0.65
N GLU A 20 -15.48 3.85 -0.71
CA GLU A 20 -14.28 3.47 0.04
C GLU A 20 -13.04 4.22 -0.41
N ILE A 21 -12.89 4.47 -1.71
CA ILE A 21 -11.81 5.32 -2.24
C ILE A 21 -12.03 6.76 -1.76
N ALA A 22 -13.24 7.30 -1.90
CA ALA A 22 -13.55 8.70 -1.62
C ALA A 22 -13.40 9.08 -0.14
N GLN A 23 -13.60 8.15 0.80
CA GLN A 23 -13.49 8.43 2.23
C GLN A 23 -12.05 8.48 2.77
N GLN A 24 -11.05 8.07 1.99
CA GLN A 24 -9.66 7.93 2.47
C GLN A 24 -9.07 9.20 3.11
N PRO A 25 -9.28 10.43 2.57
CA PRO A 25 -8.82 11.66 3.24
C PRO A 25 -9.34 11.82 4.67
N GLU A 26 -10.59 11.43 4.92
CA GLU A 26 -11.16 11.44 6.26
C GLU A 26 -10.54 10.33 7.13
N LEU A 27 -10.39 9.12 6.56
CA LEU A 27 -9.78 7.99 7.26
C LEU A 27 -8.33 8.24 7.68
N TRP A 28 -7.57 9.02 6.92
CA TRP A 28 -6.19 9.38 7.28
C TRP A 28 -6.14 10.32 8.49
N ARG A 29 -7.05 11.28 8.56
CA ARG A 29 -7.21 12.15 9.73
C ARG A 29 -7.64 11.32 10.96
N ASP A 30 -8.55 10.37 10.78
CA ASP A 30 -8.93 9.43 11.84
C ASP A 30 -7.76 8.54 12.27
N THR A 31 -6.94 8.08 11.33
CA THR A 31 -5.77 7.23 11.61
C THR A 31 -4.71 7.99 12.44
N LEU A 32 -4.52 9.29 12.17
CA LEU A 32 -3.69 10.14 13.03
C LEU A 32 -4.24 10.24 14.45
N ASN A 33 -5.57 10.31 14.62
CA ASN A 33 -6.19 10.31 15.94
C ASN A 33 -5.99 8.96 16.64
N ILE A 34 -6.17 7.84 15.94
CA ILE A 34 -5.86 6.49 16.47
C ILE A 34 -4.41 6.42 16.94
N TYR A 35 -3.46 6.91 16.14
CA TYR A 35 -2.05 6.97 16.54
C TYR A 35 -1.86 7.77 17.83
N ARG A 36 -2.43 8.97 17.93
CA ARG A 36 -2.33 9.84 19.11
C ARG A 36 -2.92 9.21 20.36
N GLU A 37 -4.11 8.62 20.24
CA GLU A 37 -4.82 7.97 21.35
C GLU A 37 -4.07 6.74 21.89
N ASN A 38 -3.28 6.07 21.04
CA ASN A 38 -2.55 4.86 21.40
C ASN A 38 -1.04 5.10 21.60
N LYS A 39 -0.56 6.34 21.49
CA LYS A 39 0.87 6.66 21.46
C LYS A 39 1.64 6.12 22.66
N GLU A 40 1.15 6.37 23.87
CA GLU A 40 1.81 5.88 25.09
C GLU A 40 1.90 4.35 25.14
N ALA A 41 0.83 3.65 24.73
CA ALA A 41 0.79 2.19 24.69
C ALA A 41 1.76 1.63 23.63
N ILE A 42 1.84 2.28 22.46
CA ILE A 42 2.78 1.93 21.39
C ILE A 42 4.22 2.11 21.87
N GLU A 43 4.56 3.25 22.45
CA GLU A 43 5.91 3.55 22.93
C GLU A 43 6.35 2.56 24.02
N ALA A 44 5.47 2.26 24.98
CA ALA A 44 5.72 1.25 26.01
C ALA A 44 5.95 -0.14 25.40
N PHE A 45 5.08 -0.56 24.49
CA PHE A 45 5.18 -1.88 23.85
C PHE A 45 6.45 -2.02 23.00
N LEU A 46 6.82 -0.98 22.25
CA LEU A 46 8.08 -0.95 21.50
C LEU A 46 9.29 -0.97 22.42
N ALA A 47 9.24 -0.30 23.58
CA ALA A 47 10.32 -0.36 24.57
C ALA A 47 10.49 -1.77 25.15
N GLU A 48 9.39 -2.46 25.46
CA GLU A 48 9.43 -3.87 25.87
C GLU A 48 9.98 -4.79 24.77
N ALA A 49 9.57 -4.57 23.52
CA ALA A 49 10.06 -5.34 22.38
C ALA A 49 11.57 -5.17 22.18
N ARG A 50 12.07 -3.94 22.30
CA ARG A 50 13.53 -3.67 22.24
C ARG A 50 14.29 -4.30 23.41
N ALA A 51 13.66 -4.42 24.58
CA ALA A 51 14.28 -5.05 25.75
C ALA A 51 14.40 -6.58 25.66
N MET A 52 13.84 -7.21 24.61
CA MET A 52 13.90 -8.65 24.39
C MET A 52 15.29 -9.20 24.06
N GLY A 53 16.22 -8.34 23.61
CA GLY A 53 17.57 -8.76 23.24
C GLY A 53 18.51 -7.58 23.03
N GLU A 54 19.78 -7.87 22.80
CA GLU A 54 20.78 -6.85 22.48
C GLU A 54 20.75 -6.51 20.97
N GLY A 55 21.14 -5.27 20.63
CA GLY A 55 21.21 -4.81 19.25
C GLY A 55 19.89 -4.27 18.71
N ARG A 56 19.75 -4.27 17.39
CA ARG A 56 18.55 -3.76 16.70
C ARG A 56 17.43 -4.78 16.77
N LEU A 57 16.22 -4.31 17.07
CA LEU A 57 15.00 -5.11 16.99
C LEU A 57 14.66 -5.35 15.51
N SER A 58 14.50 -6.61 15.11
CA SER A 58 14.01 -6.96 13.77
C SER A 58 12.52 -6.64 13.68
N VAL A 59 12.15 -5.64 12.89
CA VAL A 59 10.74 -5.26 12.67
C VAL A 59 10.28 -5.88 11.36
N VAL A 60 9.52 -6.96 11.47
CA VAL A 60 9.01 -7.71 10.32
C VAL A 60 7.60 -7.22 9.99
N PHE A 61 7.49 -6.44 8.92
CA PHE A 61 6.22 -6.00 8.35
C PHE A 61 5.64 -7.12 7.50
N THR A 62 4.46 -7.63 7.84
CA THR A 62 3.93 -8.84 7.20
C THR A 62 2.43 -8.76 6.91
N GLY A 63 2.04 -9.19 5.71
CA GLY A 63 0.66 -9.34 5.28
C GLY A 63 0.58 -10.25 4.04
N ALA A 64 -0.61 -10.42 3.48
CA ALA A 64 -0.82 -11.14 2.22
C ALA A 64 -1.47 -10.25 1.16
N GLY A 65 -1.03 -10.38 -0.09
CA GLY A 65 -1.50 -9.55 -1.20
C GLY A 65 -1.28 -8.07 -0.91
N THR A 66 -2.28 -7.22 -1.09
CA THR A 66 -2.17 -5.79 -0.75
C THR A 66 -1.73 -5.50 0.69
N SER A 67 -2.02 -6.39 1.66
CA SER A 67 -1.54 -6.20 3.04
C SER A 67 -0.03 -6.38 3.18
N ASP A 68 0.61 -7.17 2.30
CA ASP A 68 2.07 -7.31 2.20
C ASP A 68 2.71 -6.00 1.74
N TYR A 69 2.12 -5.40 0.70
CA TYR A 69 2.63 -4.20 0.05
C TYR A 69 2.63 -2.96 0.94
N VAL A 70 1.93 -3.01 2.09
CA VAL A 70 2.05 -2.02 3.17
C VAL A 70 3.52 -1.92 3.61
N GLY A 71 4.14 -3.07 3.91
CA GLY A 71 5.54 -3.15 4.31
C GLY A 71 6.49 -2.73 3.20
N ASP A 72 6.26 -3.20 1.97
CA ASP A 72 7.09 -2.83 0.81
C ASP A 72 7.08 -1.32 0.53
N THR A 73 5.98 -0.65 0.89
CA THR A 73 5.82 0.80 0.71
C THR A 73 6.45 1.58 1.86
N CYS A 74 6.19 1.23 3.13
CA CYS A 74 6.67 2.03 4.26
C CYS A 74 8.12 1.72 4.67
N ALA A 75 8.60 0.48 4.52
CA ALA A 75 9.91 0.09 5.01
C ALA A 75 11.09 0.84 4.35
N PRO A 76 11.13 1.08 3.02
CA PRO A 76 12.21 1.85 2.40
C PRO A 76 12.33 3.27 2.96
N TYR A 77 11.21 3.95 3.19
CA TYR A 77 11.17 5.27 3.82
C TYR A 77 11.67 5.22 5.27
N LEU A 78 11.17 4.27 6.06
CA LEU A 78 11.56 4.12 7.47
C LEU A 78 13.05 3.79 7.67
N ARG A 79 13.74 3.25 6.66
CA ARG A 79 15.20 3.02 6.70
C ARG A 79 16.04 4.31 6.72
N HIS A 80 15.46 5.47 6.47
CA HIS A 80 16.15 6.75 6.63
C HIS A 80 15.38 7.78 7.46
N ALA A 81 14.06 7.60 7.64
CA ALA A 81 13.22 8.46 8.48
C ALA A 81 12.95 7.89 9.89
N GLY A 82 13.17 6.60 10.11
CA GLY A 82 13.01 5.95 11.41
C GLY A 82 14.33 5.74 12.14
N ASN A 83 14.24 5.33 13.42
CA ASN A 83 15.41 5.09 14.26
C ASN A 83 16.15 3.79 13.88
N THR A 84 17.07 3.88 12.94
CA THR A 84 17.80 2.72 12.39
C THR A 84 18.91 2.17 13.30
N ASP A 85 19.21 2.86 14.40
CA ASP A 85 20.05 2.35 15.49
C ASP A 85 19.27 1.39 16.41
N LEU A 86 17.93 1.52 16.45
CA LEU A 86 17.06 0.68 17.25
C LEU A 86 16.33 -0.40 16.45
N TYR A 87 16.06 -0.16 15.17
CA TYR A 87 15.20 -1.01 14.35
C TYR A 87 15.86 -1.45 13.04
N ASP A 88 15.54 -2.68 12.62
CA ASP A 88 15.87 -3.23 11.31
C ASP A 88 14.58 -3.60 10.57
N PHE A 89 14.13 -2.75 9.64
CA PHE A 89 12.84 -2.86 8.97
C PHE A 89 12.87 -3.83 7.77
N LYS A 90 12.05 -4.88 7.86
CA LYS A 90 11.99 -5.97 6.88
C LYS A 90 10.55 -6.21 6.41
N PRO A 91 10.20 -5.86 5.16
CA PRO A 91 8.97 -6.35 4.56
C PRO A 91 9.14 -7.83 4.20
N ILE A 92 8.25 -8.68 4.73
CA ILE A 92 8.25 -10.13 4.49
C ILE A 92 6.80 -10.61 4.48
N ALA A 93 6.33 -11.12 3.35
CA ALA A 93 4.96 -11.60 3.21
C ALA A 93 4.62 -12.74 4.17
N THR A 94 3.37 -12.81 4.64
CA THR A 94 2.90 -13.96 5.42
C THR A 94 2.95 -15.24 4.58
N THR A 95 2.74 -15.13 3.27
CA THR A 95 2.85 -16.25 2.32
C THR A 95 4.26 -16.83 2.25
N ASP A 96 5.27 -16.00 2.48
CA ASP A 96 6.68 -16.39 2.48
C ASP A 96 7.07 -17.00 3.83
N ILE A 97 6.69 -16.33 4.94
CA ILE A 97 6.89 -16.85 6.29
C ILE A 97 6.25 -18.23 6.47
N VAL A 98 5.01 -18.41 6.00
CA VAL A 98 4.28 -19.68 6.19
C VAL A 98 4.85 -20.80 5.31
N SER A 99 5.31 -20.49 4.10
CA SER A 99 5.79 -21.51 3.15
C SER A 99 7.25 -21.92 3.39
N ALA A 100 8.11 -21.01 3.82
CA ALA A 100 9.52 -21.27 4.11
C ALA A 100 10.03 -20.50 5.35
N PRO A 101 9.54 -20.81 6.57
CA PRO A 101 9.81 -20.01 7.77
C PRO A 101 11.28 -19.72 8.05
N ARG A 102 12.15 -20.72 7.84
CA ARG A 102 13.59 -20.66 8.17
C ARG A 102 14.39 -19.78 7.21
N ASP A 103 13.85 -19.45 6.04
CA ASP A 103 14.50 -18.58 5.06
C ASP A 103 14.27 -17.10 5.39
N PHE A 104 13.19 -16.80 6.11
CA PHE A 104 12.73 -15.44 6.36
C PHE A 104 12.81 -15.00 7.82
N LEU A 105 12.76 -15.93 8.78
CA LEU A 105 12.87 -15.66 10.21
C LEU A 105 14.06 -16.38 10.82
N ARG A 106 14.76 -15.68 11.73
CA ARG A 106 15.90 -16.21 12.48
C ARG A 106 15.51 -16.39 13.94
N ALA A 107 15.71 -17.60 14.47
CA ALA A 107 15.29 -17.98 15.81
C ALA A 107 15.86 -17.07 16.92
N GLU A 108 17.11 -16.63 16.75
CA GLU A 108 17.86 -15.87 17.76
C GLU A 108 17.65 -14.35 17.69
N ASP A 109 17.11 -13.82 16.58
CA ASP A 109 16.95 -12.38 16.42
C ASP A 109 15.70 -11.92 17.20
N PRO A 110 15.81 -10.98 18.15
CA PRO A 110 14.63 -10.40 18.80
C PRO A 110 13.75 -9.77 17.72
N THR A 111 12.48 -10.18 17.65
CA THR A 111 11.61 -9.86 16.52
C THR A 111 10.29 -9.26 16.96
N LEU A 112 9.95 -8.12 16.38
CA LEU A 112 8.59 -7.58 16.39
C LEU A 112 7.93 -7.93 15.07
N VAL A 113 6.90 -8.77 15.11
CA VAL A 113 6.07 -9.06 13.94
C VAL A 113 4.94 -8.05 13.88
N VAL A 114 4.95 -7.20 12.86
CA VAL A 114 3.90 -6.21 12.59
C VAL A 114 2.95 -6.81 11.55
N SER A 115 1.79 -7.32 11.99
CA SER A 115 0.85 -8.04 11.14
C SER A 115 -0.22 -7.10 10.56
N PHE A 116 -0.38 -7.10 9.24
CA PHE A 116 -1.40 -6.34 8.51
C PHE A 116 -2.52 -7.24 8.01
N ALA A 117 -3.77 -6.88 8.31
CA ALA A 117 -4.92 -7.57 7.76
C ALA A 117 -6.17 -6.68 7.70
N ARG A 118 -6.78 -6.55 6.51
CA ARG A 118 -8.10 -5.90 6.37
C ARG A 118 -9.21 -6.65 7.10
N SER A 119 -9.31 -7.97 6.90
CA SER A 119 -10.38 -8.81 7.46
C SER A 119 -10.00 -9.53 8.74
N GLY A 120 -8.71 -9.60 9.07
CA GLY A 120 -8.18 -10.42 10.17
C GLY A 120 -8.42 -11.93 10.03
N ASN A 121 -8.87 -12.41 8.86
CA ASN A 121 -9.39 -13.79 8.69
C ASN A 121 -8.62 -14.64 7.67
N SER A 122 -7.53 -14.13 7.08
CA SER A 122 -6.66 -14.93 6.22
C SER A 122 -6.00 -16.04 7.06
N PRO A 123 -6.09 -17.31 6.64
CA PRO A 123 -5.38 -18.41 7.30
C PRO A 123 -3.87 -18.16 7.40
N GLU A 124 -3.27 -17.53 6.39
CA GLU A 124 -1.86 -17.17 6.34
C GLU A 124 -1.48 -16.15 7.41
N SER A 125 -2.33 -15.15 7.69
CA SER A 125 -2.07 -14.19 8.79
C SER A 125 -1.95 -14.88 10.14
N LEU A 126 -2.88 -15.79 10.46
CA LEU A 126 -2.83 -16.54 11.72
C LEU A 126 -1.67 -17.54 11.76
N ALA A 127 -1.42 -18.19 10.62
CA ALA A 127 -0.33 -19.15 10.48
C ALA A 127 1.04 -18.49 10.63
N ALA A 128 1.26 -17.28 10.08
CA ALA A 128 2.51 -16.55 10.23
C ALA A 128 2.78 -16.19 11.70
N VAL A 129 1.75 -15.77 12.45
CA VAL A 129 1.87 -15.55 13.91
C VAL A 129 2.24 -16.85 14.62
N ALA A 130 1.55 -17.96 14.32
CA ALA A 130 1.85 -19.25 14.94
C ALA A 130 3.27 -19.76 14.62
N VAL A 131 3.71 -19.63 13.37
CA VAL A 131 5.06 -19.97 12.93
C VAL A 131 6.11 -19.12 13.63
N ALA A 132 5.90 -17.81 13.74
CA ALA A 132 6.82 -16.91 14.44
C ALA A 132 6.92 -17.25 15.93
N LYS A 133 5.79 -17.59 16.58
CA LYS A 133 5.76 -18.07 17.97
C LYS A 133 6.54 -19.38 18.17
N GLU A 134 6.48 -20.28 17.19
CA GLU A 134 7.18 -21.58 17.23
C GLU A 134 8.68 -21.43 16.95
N LEU A 135 9.07 -20.58 16.01
CA LEU A 135 10.44 -20.48 15.50
C LEU A 135 11.31 -19.46 16.25
N VAL A 136 10.77 -18.33 16.69
CA VAL A 136 11.55 -17.20 17.22
C VAL A 136 11.51 -17.20 18.75
N HIS A 137 12.69 -17.20 19.38
CA HIS A 137 12.83 -17.29 20.83
C HIS A 137 12.22 -16.09 21.55
N ASN A 138 12.44 -14.89 21.02
CA ASN A 138 11.95 -13.65 21.59
C ASN A 138 11.13 -12.88 20.56
N VAL A 139 9.80 -12.99 20.65
CA VAL A 139 8.88 -12.39 19.68
C VAL A 139 7.72 -11.66 20.36
N LYS A 140 7.40 -10.48 19.83
CA LYS A 140 6.18 -9.71 20.14
C LYS A 140 5.41 -9.41 18.85
N PHE A 141 4.11 -9.13 18.99
CA PHE A 141 3.19 -8.96 17.87
C PHE A 141 2.51 -7.59 17.93
N LEU A 142 2.72 -6.76 16.92
CA LEU A 142 1.94 -5.55 16.71
C LEU A 142 0.93 -5.80 15.59
N ASN A 143 -0.32 -6.00 15.94
CA ASN A 143 -1.37 -6.27 14.96
C ASN A 143 -2.03 -4.96 14.55
N ILE A 144 -1.96 -4.61 13.27
CA ILE A 144 -2.67 -3.48 12.68
C ILE A 144 -3.75 -4.05 11.76
N THR A 145 -5.02 -3.94 12.18
CA THR A 145 -6.14 -4.60 11.49
C THR A 145 -7.39 -3.72 11.44
N CYS A 146 -8.18 -3.89 10.39
CA CYS A 146 -9.41 -3.11 10.20
C CYS A 146 -10.64 -3.80 10.78
N ALA A 147 -10.60 -5.10 11.10
CA ALA A 147 -11.76 -5.86 11.56
C ALA A 147 -11.67 -6.20 13.06
N PRO A 148 -12.40 -5.52 13.96
CA PRO A 148 -12.45 -5.86 15.38
C PRO A 148 -12.92 -7.30 15.65
N GLU A 149 -13.80 -7.81 14.81
CA GLU A 149 -14.33 -9.17 14.85
C GLU A 149 -13.46 -10.21 14.11
N GLY A 150 -12.38 -9.75 13.46
CA GLY A 150 -11.47 -10.63 12.73
C GLY A 150 -10.67 -11.53 13.68
N LYS A 151 -10.38 -12.76 13.25
CA LYS A 151 -9.66 -13.73 14.08
C LYS A 151 -8.33 -13.21 14.63
N LEU A 152 -7.56 -12.46 13.83
CA LEU A 152 -6.29 -11.87 14.29
C LEU A 152 -6.48 -10.98 15.53
N ALA A 153 -7.55 -10.17 15.57
CA ALA A 153 -7.86 -9.30 16.70
C ALA A 153 -8.40 -10.11 17.88
N VAL A 154 -9.37 -11.00 17.63
CA VAL A 154 -10.04 -11.79 18.68
C VAL A 154 -9.08 -12.77 19.37
N GLU A 155 -8.24 -13.46 18.60
CA GLU A 155 -7.30 -14.46 19.14
C GLU A 155 -6.09 -13.81 19.85
N SER A 156 -5.82 -12.52 19.59
CA SER A 156 -4.72 -11.78 20.23
C SER A 156 -5.16 -10.92 21.43
N ALA A 157 -6.47 -10.86 21.74
CA ALA A 157 -7.01 -9.92 22.72
C ALA A 157 -6.43 -10.08 24.13
N ASP A 158 -6.13 -11.32 24.54
CA ASP A 158 -5.58 -11.66 25.86
C ASP A 158 -4.09 -12.07 25.80
N ASP A 159 -3.41 -11.89 24.66
CA ASP A 159 -2.00 -12.25 24.51
C ASP A 159 -1.09 -11.13 25.07
N PRO A 160 -0.33 -11.36 26.15
CA PRO A 160 0.54 -10.35 26.75
C PRO A 160 1.72 -9.96 25.84
N ASN A 161 1.99 -10.73 24.78
CA ASN A 161 3.01 -10.42 23.78
C ASN A 161 2.43 -9.69 22.57
N ALA A 162 1.13 -9.36 22.57
CA ALA A 162 0.47 -8.67 21.47
C ALA A 162 -0.05 -7.29 21.86
N LEU A 163 0.10 -6.33 20.95
CA LEU A 163 -0.62 -5.07 20.94
C LEU A 163 -1.44 -5.00 19.65
N THR A 164 -2.75 -4.78 19.76
CA THR A 164 -3.64 -4.69 18.59
C THR A 164 -4.16 -3.26 18.43
N LEU A 165 -3.89 -2.65 17.28
CA LEU A 165 -4.39 -1.34 16.87
C LEU A 165 -5.48 -1.54 15.80
N LEU A 166 -6.67 -1.00 16.08
CA LEU A 166 -7.85 -1.16 15.24
C LEU A 166 -8.12 0.08 14.39
N ILE A 167 -8.41 -0.14 13.10
CA ILE A 167 -8.85 0.90 12.15
C ILE A 167 -10.22 0.52 11.56
N PRO A 168 -11.29 0.51 12.37
CA PRO A 168 -12.56 -0.14 12.03
C PRO A 168 -13.27 0.44 10.80
N ARG A 169 -13.16 1.77 10.59
CA ARG A 169 -13.76 2.45 9.45
C ARG A 169 -13.11 2.09 8.11
N ALA A 170 -11.87 1.60 8.13
CA ALA A 170 -11.12 1.18 6.95
C ALA A 170 -11.36 -0.31 6.59
N ASN A 171 -12.33 -1.00 7.19
CA ASN A 171 -12.66 -2.39 6.85
C ASN A 171 -13.47 -2.47 5.55
N ASP A 172 -12.77 -2.25 4.44
CA ASP A 172 -13.33 -2.25 3.09
C ASP A 172 -14.21 -3.48 2.84
N LYS A 173 -15.46 -3.24 2.47
CA LYS A 173 -16.45 -4.22 2.02
C LYS A 173 -16.28 -4.54 0.54
N GLY A 174 -15.71 -3.62 -0.25
CA GLY A 174 -15.29 -3.88 -1.62
C GLY A 174 -14.33 -5.07 -1.71
N PHE A 175 -14.26 -5.65 -2.91
CA PHE A 175 -13.31 -6.74 -3.18
C PHE A 175 -11.87 -6.27 -2.92
N ALA A 176 -11.47 -5.21 -3.63
CA ALA A 176 -10.17 -4.59 -3.52
C ALA A 176 -10.00 -3.88 -2.18
N MET A 177 -8.79 -3.92 -1.63
CA MET A 177 -8.40 -3.07 -0.52
C MET A 177 -8.10 -1.66 -1.05
N THR A 178 -8.64 -0.64 -0.38
CA THR A 178 -8.44 0.78 -0.71
C THR A 178 -8.01 1.54 0.55
N GLY A 179 -8.97 1.96 1.39
CA GLY A 179 -8.69 2.63 2.66
C GLY A 179 -7.99 1.74 3.67
N SER A 180 -8.24 0.43 3.65
CA SER A 180 -7.47 -0.51 4.48
C SER A 180 -5.97 -0.44 4.21
N TYR A 181 -5.55 -0.44 2.93
CA TYR A 181 -4.14 -0.35 2.56
C TYR A 181 -3.51 0.97 3.02
N THR A 182 -4.15 2.10 2.70
CA THR A 182 -3.57 3.42 2.98
C THR A 182 -3.52 3.73 4.47
N CYS A 183 -4.53 3.35 5.26
CA CYS A 183 -4.53 3.58 6.70
C CYS A 183 -3.54 2.67 7.44
N MET A 184 -3.37 1.41 7.04
CA MET A 184 -2.35 0.54 7.63
C MET A 184 -0.93 1.03 7.31
N THR A 185 -0.71 1.51 6.08
CA THR A 185 0.54 2.15 5.66
C THR A 185 0.81 3.40 6.48
N LEU A 186 -0.17 4.30 6.59
CA LEU A 186 -0.04 5.53 7.37
C LEU A 186 0.26 5.25 8.84
N LEU A 187 -0.51 4.36 9.48
CA LEU A 187 -0.32 4.05 10.90
C LEU A 187 1.08 3.49 11.17
N SER A 188 1.56 2.60 10.31
CA SER A 188 2.92 2.04 10.43
C SER A 188 3.99 3.10 10.26
N THR A 189 3.84 3.99 9.27
CA THR A 189 4.76 5.12 9.07
C THR A 189 4.76 6.04 10.30
N LEU A 190 3.60 6.44 10.81
CA LEU A 190 3.46 7.29 11.99
C LEU A 190 4.14 6.71 13.24
N ILE A 191 4.05 5.39 13.43
CA ILE A 191 4.63 4.69 14.58
C ILE A 191 6.16 4.73 14.58
N PHE A 192 6.79 4.58 13.41
CA PHE A 192 8.23 4.35 13.31
C PHE A 192 9.05 5.54 12.80
N ASP A 193 8.40 6.56 12.24
CA ASP A 193 9.02 7.82 11.82
C ASP A 193 9.45 8.68 13.03
N GLU A 194 10.64 9.27 13.01
CA GLU A 194 11.18 10.11 14.09
C GLU A 194 10.77 11.59 14.04
N ALA A 195 10.02 12.02 13.01
CA ALA A 195 9.47 13.37 12.94
C ALA A 195 8.56 13.69 14.14
N SER A 196 8.45 14.98 14.48
CA SER A 196 7.58 15.42 15.59
C SER A 196 6.10 15.19 15.26
N ASP A 197 5.26 15.05 16.29
CA ASP A 197 3.82 14.83 16.09
C ASP A 197 3.15 16.01 15.35
N GLU A 198 3.65 17.24 15.53
CA GLU A 198 3.19 18.41 14.80
C GLU A 198 3.49 18.28 13.31
N GLN A 199 4.73 17.91 12.96
CA GLN A 199 5.14 17.74 11.57
C GLN A 199 4.36 16.61 10.88
N LYS A 200 4.20 15.47 11.57
CA LYS A 200 3.37 14.35 11.11
C LYS A 200 1.93 14.78 10.87
N ALA A 201 1.36 15.60 11.75
CA ALA A 201 -0.01 16.10 11.60
C ALA A 201 -0.17 17.04 10.40
N GLU A 202 0.80 17.91 10.15
CA GLU A 202 0.83 18.78 8.97
C GLU A 202 0.91 17.96 7.68
N TRP A 203 1.75 16.93 7.64
CA TRP A 203 1.83 16.02 6.49
C TRP A 203 0.53 15.26 6.28
N VAL A 204 -0.11 14.74 7.34
CA VAL A 204 -1.42 14.06 7.25
C VAL A 204 -2.51 14.99 6.72
N GLU A 205 -2.54 16.24 7.16
CA GLU A 205 -3.51 17.21 6.64
C GLU A 205 -3.23 17.55 5.17
N THR A 206 -1.96 17.64 4.79
CA THR A 206 -1.54 17.91 3.41
C THR A 206 -1.95 16.77 2.48
N ILE A 207 -1.64 15.52 2.83
CA ILE A 207 -2.03 14.37 2.00
C ILE A 207 -3.55 14.25 1.91
N ALA A 208 -4.30 14.53 2.98
CA ALA A 208 -5.76 14.50 2.92
C ALA A 208 -6.32 15.48 1.89
N LYS A 209 -5.82 16.72 1.86
CA LYS A 209 -6.19 17.70 0.82
C LYS A 209 -5.80 17.24 -0.59
N MET A 210 -4.63 16.63 -0.74
CA MET A 210 -4.22 16.06 -2.04
C MET A 210 -5.13 14.90 -2.46
N GLY A 211 -5.55 14.03 -1.54
CA GLY A 211 -6.51 12.96 -1.81
C GLY A 211 -7.90 13.50 -2.21
N GLU A 212 -8.36 14.57 -1.57
CA GLU A 212 -9.57 15.30 -1.98
C GLU A 212 -9.42 15.89 -3.39
N GLU A 213 -8.22 16.35 -3.77
CA GLU A 213 -7.91 16.86 -5.10
C GLU A 213 -8.00 15.77 -6.18
N VAL A 214 -7.56 14.54 -5.91
CA VAL A 214 -7.71 13.40 -6.82
C VAL A 214 -9.18 13.16 -7.17
N ILE A 215 -10.06 13.25 -6.17
CA ILE A 215 -11.52 13.10 -6.34
C ILE A 215 -12.07 14.25 -7.20
N ALA A 216 -11.68 15.50 -6.87
CA ALA A 216 -12.15 16.68 -7.58
C ALA A 216 -11.67 16.76 -9.03
N ARG A 217 -10.53 16.15 -9.35
CA ARG A 217 -9.92 16.11 -10.69
C ARG A 217 -10.19 14.78 -11.42
N GLU A 218 -11.28 14.10 -11.11
CA GLU A 218 -11.63 12.81 -11.73
C GLU A 218 -11.65 12.88 -13.27
N SER A 219 -12.11 13.97 -13.86
CA SER A 219 -12.15 14.13 -15.32
C SER A 219 -10.76 14.02 -15.95
N GLU A 220 -9.74 14.64 -15.34
CA GLU A 220 -8.35 14.53 -15.79
C GLU A 220 -7.82 13.10 -15.65
N VAL A 221 -8.18 12.42 -14.54
CA VAL A 221 -7.83 11.00 -14.35
C VAL A 221 -8.47 10.12 -15.43
N ALA A 222 -9.73 10.39 -15.79
CA ALA A 222 -10.46 9.66 -16.81
C ALA A 222 -9.89 9.88 -18.22
N ASP A 223 -9.35 11.06 -18.51
CA ASP A 223 -8.74 11.38 -19.81
C ASP A 223 -7.55 10.46 -20.13
N TYR A 224 -6.75 10.06 -19.12
CA TYR A 224 -5.65 9.10 -19.30
C TYR A 224 -6.10 7.69 -19.72
N LEU A 225 -7.39 7.38 -19.57
CA LEU A 225 -7.98 6.09 -19.94
C LEU A 225 -8.72 6.14 -21.28
N ALA A 226 -8.61 7.27 -22.00
CA ALA A 226 -9.09 7.36 -23.37
C ALA A 226 -8.24 6.49 -24.32
N GLY A 227 -8.84 6.08 -25.45
CA GLY A 227 -8.14 5.29 -26.47
C GLY A 227 -8.18 3.77 -26.26
N ASP A 228 -7.38 3.06 -27.05
CA ASP A 228 -7.37 1.60 -27.16
C ASP A 228 -6.10 1.00 -26.53
N PHE A 229 -6.14 0.82 -25.20
CA PHE A 229 -5.09 0.16 -24.45
C PHE A 229 -5.58 -1.16 -23.82
N ASN A 230 -4.64 -2.09 -23.66
CA ASN A 230 -4.84 -3.34 -22.92
C ASN A 230 -3.68 -3.67 -21.98
N ARG A 231 -2.73 -2.73 -21.81
CA ARG A 231 -1.59 -2.84 -20.90
C ARG A 231 -1.43 -1.60 -20.04
N VAL A 232 -1.10 -1.79 -18.76
CA VAL A 232 -0.78 -0.70 -17.82
C VAL A 232 0.49 -1.03 -17.06
N THR A 233 1.41 -0.07 -16.99
CA THR A 233 2.64 -0.18 -16.21
C THR A 233 2.68 0.90 -15.14
N TYR A 234 3.03 0.54 -13.91
CA TYR A 234 3.36 1.48 -12.85
C TYR A 234 4.84 1.38 -12.49
N LEU A 235 5.54 2.50 -12.42
CA LEU A 235 6.95 2.57 -11.99
C LEU A 235 7.10 3.50 -10.79
N GLY A 236 8.10 3.23 -9.95
CA GLY A 236 8.45 4.15 -8.87
C GLY A 236 9.71 3.74 -8.11
N SER A 237 10.53 4.71 -7.72
CA SER A 237 11.77 4.47 -6.97
C SER A 237 11.55 4.48 -5.44
N GLY A 238 12.34 3.68 -4.72
CA GLY A 238 12.27 3.59 -3.26
C GLY A 238 10.93 3.02 -2.78
N SER A 239 10.26 3.71 -1.84
CA SER A 239 8.91 3.36 -1.37
C SER A 239 7.88 3.21 -2.48
N PHE A 240 8.08 3.89 -3.61
CA PHE A 240 7.15 3.82 -4.74
C PHE A 240 7.28 2.53 -5.55
N GLY A 241 8.28 1.68 -5.30
CA GLY A 241 8.33 0.32 -5.86
C GLY A 241 7.20 -0.56 -5.31
N GLY A 242 7.00 -0.58 -3.98
CA GLY A 242 5.87 -1.25 -3.34
C GLY A 242 4.52 -0.61 -3.72
N LEU A 243 4.50 0.73 -3.88
CA LEU A 243 3.33 1.46 -4.35
C LEU A 243 2.92 1.06 -5.79
N ALA A 244 3.89 0.90 -6.68
CA ALA A 244 3.68 0.47 -8.05
C ALA A 244 3.13 -0.96 -8.11
N GLN A 245 3.62 -1.84 -7.23
CA GLN A 245 3.14 -3.20 -7.08
C GLN A 245 1.66 -3.26 -6.64
N GLU A 246 1.26 -2.43 -5.68
CA GLU A 246 -0.14 -2.29 -5.28
C GLU A 246 -1.01 -1.69 -6.39
N SER A 247 -0.53 -0.62 -7.02
CA SER A 247 -1.25 0.12 -8.06
C SER A 247 -1.59 -0.76 -9.26
N GLN A 248 -0.65 -1.59 -9.70
CA GLN A 248 -0.91 -2.54 -10.78
C GLN A 248 -1.86 -3.66 -10.36
N LEU A 249 -1.80 -4.11 -9.09
CA LEU A 249 -2.66 -5.19 -8.61
C LEU A 249 -4.13 -4.76 -8.63
N LYS A 250 -4.41 -3.49 -8.29
CA LYS A 250 -5.77 -2.93 -8.38
C LYS A 250 -6.32 -2.96 -9.80
N ILE A 251 -5.51 -2.71 -10.83
CA ILE A 251 -5.92 -2.88 -12.22
C ILE A 251 -6.24 -4.36 -12.50
N LEU A 252 -5.35 -5.29 -12.15
CA LEU A 252 -5.56 -6.72 -12.39
C LEU A 252 -6.84 -7.24 -11.72
N GLU A 253 -7.02 -6.91 -10.45
CA GLU A 253 -8.16 -7.33 -9.64
C GLU A 253 -9.47 -6.77 -10.20
N LEU A 254 -9.55 -5.46 -10.38
CA LEU A 254 -10.79 -4.79 -10.78
C LEU A 254 -11.11 -4.99 -12.26
N ALA A 255 -10.12 -5.19 -13.13
CA ALA A 255 -10.34 -5.50 -14.55
C ALA A 255 -10.47 -7.01 -14.85
N HIS A 256 -10.47 -7.87 -13.82
CA HIS A 256 -10.50 -9.34 -14.00
C HIS A 256 -9.41 -9.86 -14.96
N GLY A 257 -8.21 -9.26 -14.91
CA GLY A 257 -7.09 -9.60 -15.80
C GLY A 257 -7.30 -9.27 -17.28
N LEU A 258 -8.36 -8.55 -17.67
CA LEU A 258 -8.60 -8.11 -19.05
C LEU A 258 -7.62 -7.03 -19.51
N VAL A 259 -6.98 -6.34 -18.56
CA VAL A 259 -5.87 -5.42 -18.79
C VAL A 259 -4.65 -6.05 -18.16
N ALA A 260 -3.65 -6.38 -18.98
CA ALA A 260 -2.39 -6.92 -18.48
C ALA A 260 -1.60 -5.81 -17.80
N THR A 261 -0.83 -6.16 -16.78
CA THR A 261 -0.06 -5.17 -16.03
C THR A 261 1.39 -5.56 -15.85
N SER A 262 2.23 -4.55 -15.62
CA SER A 262 3.58 -4.73 -15.12
C SER A 262 3.92 -3.65 -14.09
N TYR A 263 4.92 -3.91 -13.24
CA TYR A 263 5.48 -2.92 -12.34
C TYR A 263 6.98 -3.14 -12.17
N ASP A 264 7.71 -2.08 -11.84
CA ASP A 264 9.11 -2.16 -11.44
C ASP A 264 9.53 -0.82 -10.78
N THR A 265 10.77 -0.76 -10.31
CA THR A 265 11.47 0.49 -10.05
C THR A 265 11.86 1.18 -11.36
N SER A 266 11.89 2.53 -11.34
CA SER A 266 12.23 3.36 -12.51
C SER A 266 13.54 2.97 -13.19
N MET A 267 14.57 2.65 -12.39
CA MET A 267 15.85 2.19 -12.90
C MET A 267 15.82 0.72 -13.34
N GLY A 268 15.19 -0.16 -12.54
CA GLY A 268 15.10 -1.59 -12.81
C GLY A 268 14.41 -1.91 -14.14
N TYR A 269 13.40 -1.12 -14.50
CA TYR A 269 12.56 -1.39 -15.68
C TYR A 269 13.34 -1.52 -17.00
N ARG A 270 14.50 -0.85 -17.13
CA ARG A 270 15.37 -0.91 -18.31
C ARG A 270 15.96 -2.30 -18.57
N HIS A 271 16.06 -3.14 -17.53
CA HIS A 271 16.83 -4.38 -17.57
C HIS A 271 16.02 -5.59 -18.06
N GLY A 272 15.16 -5.38 -19.06
CA GLY A 272 14.28 -6.40 -19.62
C GLY A 272 12.80 -6.02 -19.53
N PRO A 273 12.24 -5.67 -18.36
CA PRO A 273 10.81 -5.41 -18.19
C PRO A 273 10.21 -4.39 -19.15
N LYS A 274 10.97 -3.36 -19.56
CA LYS A 274 10.58 -2.40 -20.60
C LYS A 274 10.11 -3.03 -21.92
N SER A 275 10.48 -4.28 -22.22
CA SER A 275 9.94 -5.01 -23.38
C SER A 275 8.42 -5.25 -23.33
N PHE A 276 7.78 -5.00 -22.18
CA PHE A 276 6.32 -5.04 -22.04
C PHE A 276 5.60 -3.91 -22.79
N VAL A 277 6.29 -2.78 -23.03
CA VAL A 277 5.73 -1.57 -23.64
C VAL A 277 5.49 -1.74 -25.13
N ASP A 278 4.26 -1.46 -25.56
CA ASP A 278 3.83 -1.32 -26.95
C ASP A 278 2.87 -0.13 -27.12
N ASP A 279 2.31 0.04 -28.32
CA ASP A 279 1.36 1.09 -28.70
C ASP A 279 -0.01 1.01 -27.99
N LYS A 280 -0.21 -0.02 -27.16
CA LYS A 280 -1.41 -0.22 -26.33
C LYS A 280 -1.10 -0.23 -24.83
N THR A 281 0.02 0.38 -24.46
CA THR A 281 0.50 0.45 -23.07
C THR A 281 0.37 1.87 -22.52
N LEU A 282 -0.27 2.00 -21.36
CA LEU A 282 -0.18 3.19 -20.50
C LEU A 282 0.98 3.00 -19.51
N VAL A 283 1.82 4.01 -19.34
CA VAL A 283 2.90 4.00 -18.34
C VAL A 283 2.70 5.15 -17.37
N PHE A 284 2.56 4.83 -16.09
CA PHE A 284 2.51 5.80 -15.00
C PHE A 284 3.79 5.70 -14.17
N VAL A 285 4.43 6.83 -13.86
CA VAL A 285 5.62 6.88 -13.02
C VAL A 285 5.36 7.77 -11.82
N PHE A 286 5.49 7.20 -10.61
CA PHE A 286 5.47 7.95 -9.36
C PHE A 286 6.81 8.64 -9.14
N VAL A 287 6.83 9.97 -9.17
CA VAL A 287 8.07 10.76 -9.10
C VAL A 287 8.41 11.07 -7.64
N ASN A 288 9.58 10.62 -7.18
CA ASN A 288 10.06 10.85 -5.82
C ASN A 288 10.43 12.33 -5.58
N ASN A 289 10.23 12.81 -4.36
CA ASN A 289 10.57 14.18 -3.95
C ASN A 289 12.02 14.33 -3.46
N ASP A 290 12.71 13.24 -3.13
CA ASP A 290 14.16 13.28 -2.90
C ASP A 290 14.88 13.74 -4.17
N ALA A 291 15.67 14.81 -4.05
CA ALA A 291 16.28 15.49 -5.20
C ALA A 291 17.24 14.59 -6.00
N TYR A 292 17.88 13.61 -5.34
CA TYR A 292 18.75 12.66 -6.02
C TYR A 292 17.92 11.60 -6.78
N THR A 293 17.01 10.94 -6.08
CA THR A 293 16.15 9.87 -6.63
C THR A 293 15.28 10.37 -7.77
N ARG A 294 14.74 11.59 -7.65
CA ARG A 294 13.88 12.23 -8.66
C ARG A 294 14.49 12.31 -10.05
N GLN A 295 15.82 12.49 -10.14
CA GLN A 295 16.51 12.56 -11.43
C GLN A 295 16.28 11.29 -12.24
N TYR A 296 16.36 10.12 -11.59
CA TYR A 296 16.17 8.83 -12.25
C TYR A 296 14.72 8.56 -12.67
N ASP A 297 13.74 9.03 -11.88
CA ASP A 297 12.33 8.95 -12.23
C ASP A 297 12.01 9.83 -13.45
N ILE A 298 12.56 11.05 -13.49
CA ILE A 298 12.43 11.95 -14.65
C ILE A 298 13.15 11.37 -15.88
N ASP A 299 14.33 10.77 -15.71
CA ASP A 299 15.07 10.18 -16.82
C ASP A 299 14.31 9.01 -17.48
N ILE A 300 13.67 8.13 -16.70
CA ILE A 300 12.86 7.04 -17.29
C ILE A 300 11.60 7.58 -17.98
N LEU A 301 10.97 8.62 -17.44
CA LEU A 301 9.84 9.30 -18.08
C LEU A 301 10.23 9.89 -19.43
N ASN A 302 11.33 10.65 -19.47
CA ASN A 302 11.87 11.23 -20.71
C ASN A 302 12.25 10.15 -21.73
N GLU A 303 12.82 9.05 -21.28
CA GLU A 303 13.21 7.95 -22.15
C GLU A 303 11.99 7.23 -22.76
N ILE A 304 11.01 6.84 -21.95
CA ILE A 304 9.80 6.15 -22.44
C ILE A 304 8.96 7.09 -23.31
N GLY A 305 8.82 8.37 -22.91
CA GLY A 305 8.12 9.36 -23.71
C GLY A 305 8.82 9.65 -25.04
N GLY A 306 10.15 9.69 -25.04
CA GLY A 306 10.96 9.92 -26.24
C GLY A 306 11.06 8.73 -27.20
N ASP A 307 10.76 7.52 -26.74
CA ASP A 307 10.68 6.35 -27.61
C ASP A 307 9.45 6.40 -28.54
N GLU A 308 8.42 7.19 -28.19
CA GLU A 308 7.17 7.34 -28.96
C GLU A 308 6.45 6.00 -29.25
N ILE A 309 6.58 5.03 -28.34
CA ILE A 309 5.93 3.72 -28.45
C ILE A 309 4.69 3.65 -27.56
N ALA A 310 4.81 3.97 -26.27
CA ALA A 310 3.69 3.88 -25.32
C ALA A 310 2.54 4.80 -25.74
N GLN A 311 1.30 4.39 -25.49
CA GLN A 311 0.14 5.24 -25.77
C GLN A 311 0.16 6.50 -24.90
N HIS A 312 0.48 6.34 -23.61
CA HIS A 312 0.66 7.43 -22.66
C HIS A 312 1.87 7.17 -21.77
N THR A 313 2.60 8.24 -21.44
CA THR A 313 3.69 8.23 -20.46
C THR A 313 3.46 9.38 -19.49
N VAL A 314 2.91 9.07 -18.31
CA VAL A 314 2.33 10.03 -17.38
C VAL A 314 3.15 10.07 -16.09
N ALA A 315 3.61 11.25 -15.71
CA ALA A 315 4.17 11.46 -14.38
C ALA A 315 3.06 11.70 -13.36
N VAL A 316 3.09 10.98 -12.24
CA VAL A 316 2.31 11.32 -11.03
C VAL A 316 3.30 11.97 -10.07
N GLN A 317 3.17 13.28 -9.88
CA GLN A 317 4.23 14.08 -9.27
C GLN A 317 3.68 15.21 -8.38
N GLN A 318 4.47 15.61 -7.40
CA GLN A 318 4.28 16.91 -6.73
C GLN A 318 5.17 17.96 -7.42
N ASP A 319 4.70 19.20 -7.48
CA ASP A 319 5.52 20.32 -7.94
C ASP A 319 6.81 20.44 -7.11
N GLY A 320 7.91 20.82 -7.74
CA GLY A 320 9.24 20.75 -7.13
C GLY A 320 10.32 21.43 -7.96
N ALA A 321 11.58 21.26 -7.55
CA ALA A 321 12.72 21.91 -8.21
C ALA A 321 12.88 21.52 -9.69
N THR A 322 12.57 20.27 -10.01
CA THR A 322 12.47 19.74 -11.38
C THR A 322 11.14 19.01 -11.51
N VAL A 323 10.50 19.15 -12.67
CA VAL A 323 9.25 18.47 -12.99
C VAL A 323 9.40 17.79 -14.35
N TYR A 324 8.67 16.70 -14.57
CA TYR A 324 8.49 16.19 -15.92
C TYR A 324 7.54 17.13 -16.67
N GLU A 325 7.98 17.63 -17.83
CA GLU A 325 7.25 18.60 -18.65
C GLU A 325 6.25 17.95 -19.62
N GLY A 326 6.28 16.62 -19.75
CA GLY A 326 5.31 15.87 -20.55
C GLY A 326 3.95 15.73 -19.85
N GLU A 327 3.19 14.73 -20.29
CA GLU A 327 1.90 14.41 -19.67
C GLU A 327 2.06 14.08 -18.18
N SER A 328 1.28 14.72 -17.32
CA SER A 328 1.44 14.57 -15.88
C SER A 328 0.19 14.92 -15.08
N PHE A 329 -0.06 14.14 -14.03
CA PHE A 329 -0.94 14.53 -12.92
C PHE A 329 -0.08 15.19 -11.83
N THR A 330 -0.02 16.52 -11.86
CA THR A 330 0.82 17.30 -10.93
C THR A 330 0.00 17.87 -9.78
N PHE A 331 0.38 17.58 -8.53
CA PHE A 331 -0.13 18.24 -7.33
C PHE A 331 0.65 19.55 -7.10
N LYS A 332 -0.06 20.70 -7.07
CA LYS A 332 0.56 22.04 -7.01
C LYS A 332 0.13 22.78 -5.74
N GLY A 333 1.02 23.64 -5.24
CA GLY A 333 0.70 24.54 -4.12
C GLY A 333 0.75 23.90 -2.73
N TYR A 334 1.37 22.71 -2.62
CA TYR A 334 1.61 22.03 -1.35
C TYR A 334 3.10 22.05 -1.01
N GLU A 335 3.43 22.07 0.27
CA GLU A 335 4.80 21.85 0.72
C GLU A 335 5.27 20.44 0.36
N VAL A 336 6.55 20.32 -0.01
CA VAL A 336 7.15 19.05 -0.44
C VAL A 336 7.03 18.01 0.66
N LEU A 337 6.37 16.90 0.35
CA LEU A 337 6.16 15.81 1.30
C LEU A 337 7.28 14.76 1.22
N PRO A 338 7.66 14.15 2.36
CA PRO A 338 8.42 12.91 2.36
C PRO A 338 7.66 11.79 1.64
N GLU A 339 8.38 10.89 0.96
CA GLU A 339 7.77 9.89 0.08
C GLU A 339 6.89 8.89 0.82
N GLY A 340 7.17 8.61 2.09
CA GLY A 340 6.33 7.75 2.93
C GLY A 340 4.89 8.25 3.12
N TYR A 341 4.68 9.56 3.02
CA TYR A 341 3.36 10.20 3.11
C TYR A 341 2.81 10.52 1.71
N LEU A 342 3.67 10.97 0.79
CA LEU A 342 3.30 11.24 -0.60
C LEU A 342 2.74 10.01 -1.33
N ALA A 343 3.12 8.80 -0.91
CA ALA A 343 2.59 7.55 -1.43
C ALA A 343 1.05 7.48 -1.37
N LEU A 344 0.42 8.07 -0.35
CA LEU A 344 -1.02 7.92 -0.12
C LEU A 344 -1.89 8.64 -1.17
N PRO A 345 -1.68 9.94 -1.48
CA PRO A 345 -2.42 10.57 -2.57
C PRO A 345 -2.04 9.99 -3.94
N PHE A 346 -0.81 9.49 -4.10
CA PHE A 346 -0.38 8.82 -5.34
C PHE A 346 -1.12 7.50 -5.58
N VAL A 347 -1.31 6.67 -4.55
CA VAL A 347 -2.11 5.45 -4.72
C VAL A 347 -3.60 5.75 -4.88
N MET A 348 -4.12 6.83 -4.29
CA MET A 348 -5.51 7.25 -4.55
C MET A 348 -5.72 7.57 -6.03
N PHE A 349 -4.75 8.22 -6.69
CA PHE A 349 -4.77 8.40 -8.15
C PHE A 349 -4.84 7.05 -8.87
N ALA A 350 -3.98 6.10 -8.51
CA ALA A 350 -3.97 4.76 -9.12
C ALA A 350 -5.25 3.95 -8.86
N GLN A 351 -5.86 4.11 -7.70
CA GLN A 351 -7.16 3.51 -7.35
C GLN A 351 -8.29 4.10 -8.19
N ALA A 352 -8.30 5.43 -8.42
CA ALA A 352 -9.25 6.07 -9.31
C ALA A 352 -9.09 5.57 -10.76
N ILE A 353 -7.85 5.47 -11.25
CA ILE A 353 -7.52 4.84 -12.54
C ILE A 353 -8.08 3.40 -12.61
N SER A 354 -7.90 2.61 -11.55
CA SER A 354 -8.34 1.21 -11.49
C SER A 354 -9.86 1.06 -11.47
N LEU A 355 -10.55 1.90 -10.69
CA LEU A 355 -12.00 1.95 -10.62
C LEU A 355 -12.61 2.31 -11.99
N LEU A 356 -12.11 3.38 -12.61
CA LEU A 356 -12.57 3.84 -13.92
C LEU A 356 -12.31 2.78 -15.00
N ASN A 357 -11.11 2.17 -14.99
CA ASN A 357 -10.77 1.12 -15.94
C ASN A 357 -11.66 -0.13 -15.79
N SER A 358 -12.03 -0.53 -14.56
CA SER A 358 -12.96 -1.65 -14.33
C SER A 358 -14.29 -1.43 -15.03
N VAL A 359 -14.87 -0.24 -14.90
CA VAL A 359 -16.13 0.12 -15.57
C VAL A 359 -15.93 0.18 -17.08
N ARG A 360 -14.80 0.74 -17.56
CA ARG A 360 -14.44 0.82 -18.98
C ARG A 360 -14.42 -0.55 -19.66
N VAL A 361 -13.90 -1.58 -18.98
CA VAL A 361 -13.87 -2.96 -19.51
C VAL A 361 -15.18 -3.74 -19.27
N GLY A 362 -16.21 -3.07 -18.75
CA GLY A 362 -17.54 -3.66 -18.51
C GLY A 362 -17.61 -4.58 -17.29
N ASN A 363 -16.68 -4.48 -16.35
CA ASN A 363 -16.71 -5.25 -15.09
C ASN A 363 -17.39 -4.46 -13.97
N THR A 364 -17.74 -5.15 -12.87
CA THR A 364 -18.32 -4.55 -11.66
C THR A 364 -17.27 -4.41 -10.56
N PRO A 365 -16.79 -3.20 -10.23
CA PRO A 365 -15.70 -2.98 -9.28
C PRO A 365 -15.89 -3.63 -7.89
N ASP A 366 -17.11 -3.65 -7.37
CA ASP A 366 -17.41 -4.18 -6.03
C ASP A 366 -17.28 -5.71 -5.97
N THR A 367 -17.53 -6.39 -7.10
CA THR A 367 -17.48 -7.86 -7.25
C THR A 367 -16.81 -8.27 -8.57
N PRO A 368 -15.52 -7.98 -8.76
CA PRO A 368 -14.86 -8.00 -10.07
C PRO A 368 -14.42 -9.41 -10.51
N SER A 369 -14.69 -10.45 -9.73
CA SER A 369 -14.38 -11.85 -10.06
C SER A 369 -15.67 -12.64 -10.30
N PRO A 370 -16.30 -12.52 -11.48
CA PRO A 370 -17.59 -13.18 -11.79
C PRO A 370 -17.52 -14.72 -11.70
N THR A 371 -16.33 -15.30 -11.93
CA THR A 371 -16.07 -16.75 -11.82
C THR A 371 -15.96 -17.24 -10.37
N GLY A 372 -15.76 -16.33 -9.40
CA GLY A 372 -15.47 -16.67 -8.00
C GLY A 372 -14.09 -17.30 -7.75
N THR A 373 -13.19 -17.31 -8.74
CA THR A 373 -11.84 -17.89 -8.59
C THR A 373 -10.92 -17.06 -7.72
N VAL A 374 -11.15 -15.74 -7.63
CA VAL A 374 -10.50 -14.85 -6.65
C VAL A 374 -11.59 -14.33 -5.70
N ASN A 375 -11.26 -14.18 -4.41
CA ASN A 375 -12.22 -13.86 -3.36
C ASN A 375 -11.70 -12.73 -2.46
N ARG A 376 -12.60 -11.84 -2.00
CA ARG A 376 -12.33 -10.75 -1.03
C ARG A 376 -11.61 -11.24 0.23
N VAL A 377 -12.01 -12.42 0.72
CA VAL A 377 -11.29 -13.18 1.74
C VAL A 377 -10.86 -14.47 1.07
N VAL A 378 -9.56 -14.77 1.13
CA VAL A 378 -8.98 -15.95 0.50
C VAL A 378 -9.70 -17.23 0.93
N LYS A 379 -9.84 -18.18 0.00
CA LYS A 379 -10.47 -19.49 0.23
C LYS A 379 -9.57 -20.59 -0.32
N GLY A 380 -9.65 -21.77 0.27
CA GLY A 380 -8.95 -22.97 -0.23
C GLY A 380 -7.50 -23.10 0.20
N VAL A 381 -6.99 -22.21 1.05
CA VAL A 381 -5.64 -22.30 1.61
C VAL A 381 -5.62 -23.39 2.69
N THR A 382 -4.71 -24.36 2.54
CA THR A 382 -4.45 -25.40 3.54
C THR A 382 -3.18 -25.06 4.29
N ILE A 383 -3.29 -24.87 5.60
CA ILE A 383 -2.12 -24.64 6.46
C ILE A 383 -1.60 -26.00 6.95
N HIS A 384 -0.36 -26.32 6.60
CA HIS A 384 0.33 -27.51 7.10
C HIS A 384 1.05 -27.20 8.42
N PRO A 385 1.06 -28.13 9.40
CA PRO A 385 1.71 -27.90 10.67
C PRO A 385 3.23 -27.72 10.49
N PHE A 386 3.79 -26.76 11.22
CA PHE A 386 5.22 -26.48 11.30
C PHE A 386 5.75 -26.84 12.69
N THR A 387 7.00 -27.30 12.77
CA THR A 387 7.72 -27.56 14.02
C THR A 387 9.18 -27.13 13.82
N ALA A 388 9.67 -26.28 14.73
CA ALA A 388 10.98 -25.62 14.61
C ALA A 388 12.16 -26.57 14.85
#